data_AF-A0A433T253-F1
#
_entry.id   AF-A0A433T253-F1
#
_cell.length_a   1.000
_cell.length_b   1.000
_cell.length_c   1.000
_cell.angle_alpha   90.00
_cell.angle_beta   90.00
_cell.angle_gamma   90.00
#
_symmetry.space_group_name_H-M   'P 1'
#
loop_
_entity.id
_entity.type
_entity.pdbx_description
1 polymer ?
#
loop_
_entity_poly.entity_id
_entity_poly.type
_entity_poly.pdbx_seq_one_letter_code
_entity_poly.pdbx_strand_id
1 'polypeptide(L)'
;ILTQLRGFAVNIRFKDRHGKTLLSHAIESNNLEVVQMLVHAGARINGIRVRESARSQHTVPLFHKALKKDIKVEIAHFIHSQMDPREMAEKDRHGNTALLRAVAEGATDKVIDWLLVADHGNNLTHRNQSGMNARELAVSKGRSDIVQTIDKFVLQQRGKFFLVKLPVHFYGLDNLQFTDEQIGKTLFEVVEEGKDKDDKKSLRLYNEIEERGIQLFKAAAEGDMKTVQKLNAANFQDKNGYTALTRAIVFHQLDIAKYLCISRPDLKLMP
;
A
#
# COMPACT_ATOMS: atom_id res chain seq x y z
N ILE A 1 -28.33 3.28 -24.13
CA ILE A 1 -27.68 1.96 -24.27
C ILE A 1 -27.53 1.24 -22.91
N LEU A 2 -27.21 1.93 -21.80
CA LEU A 2 -27.03 1.29 -20.47
C LEU A 2 -28.31 0.81 -19.76
N THR A 3 -29.49 1.32 -20.13
CA THR A 3 -30.79 0.86 -19.60
C THR A 3 -31.34 -0.40 -20.30
N GLN A 4 -30.64 -0.94 -21.29
CA GLN A 4 -31.16 -1.93 -22.23
C GLN A 4 -30.61 -3.35 -22.02
N LEU A 5 -30.18 -3.67 -20.79
CA LEU A 5 -29.71 -5.00 -20.41
C LEU A 5 -30.59 -5.69 -19.36
N ARG A 6 -31.80 -5.19 -19.13
CA ARG A 6 -32.83 -5.91 -18.35
C ARG A 6 -33.34 -7.20 -19.03
N GLY A 7 -32.87 -7.53 -20.24
CA GLY A 7 -33.32 -8.68 -21.03
C GLY A 7 -32.26 -9.74 -21.36
N PHE A 8 -30.96 -9.51 -21.12
CA PHE A 8 -29.93 -10.52 -21.35
C PHE A 8 -29.46 -11.07 -20.00
N ALA A 9 -29.85 -12.31 -19.69
CA ALA A 9 -29.38 -13.04 -18.52
C ALA A 9 -27.90 -13.42 -18.69
N VAL A 10 -26.98 -12.47 -18.50
CA VAL A 10 -25.55 -12.76 -18.45
C VAL A 10 -25.27 -13.51 -17.15
N ASN A 11 -24.72 -14.72 -17.25
CA ASN A 11 -24.28 -15.48 -16.08
C ASN A 11 -22.99 -14.86 -15.50
N ILE A 12 -23.15 -13.80 -14.71
CA ILE A 12 -22.07 -13.09 -14.01
C ILE A 12 -21.28 -13.95 -13.02
N ARG A 13 -21.75 -15.16 -12.69
CA ARG A 13 -21.06 -16.13 -11.83
C ARG A 13 -20.15 -17.08 -12.61
N PHE A 14 -20.11 -16.97 -13.94
CA PHE A 14 -19.25 -17.79 -14.78
C PHE A 14 -17.79 -17.69 -14.34
N LYS A 15 -17.15 -18.85 -14.28
CA LYS A 15 -15.70 -19.00 -14.17
C LYS A 15 -15.25 -19.97 -15.24
N ASP A 16 -14.20 -19.62 -15.97
CA ASP A 16 -13.58 -20.54 -16.92
C ASP A 16 -12.79 -21.65 -16.19
N ARG A 17 -12.17 -22.56 -16.96
CA ARG A 17 -11.29 -23.62 -16.43
C ARG A 17 -10.07 -23.11 -15.65
N HIS A 18 -9.74 -21.83 -15.79
CA HIS A 18 -8.68 -21.15 -15.06
C HIS A 18 -9.24 -20.32 -13.90
N GLY A 19 -10.52 -20.44 -13.56
CA GLY A 19 -11.15 -19.69 -12.47
C GLY A 19 -11.31 -18.19 -12.74
N LYS A 20 -11.09 -17.72 -13.98
CA LYS A 20 -11.28 -16.32 -14.36
C LYS A 20 -12.77 -16.04 -14.54
N THR A 21 -13.23 -14.96 -13.94
CA THR A 21 -14.60 -14.45 -14.11
C THR A 21 -14.76 -13.76 -15.46
N LEU A 22 -16.00 -13.55 -15.90
CA LEU A 22 -16.29 -12.68 -17.07
C LEU A 22 -15.66 -11.29 -16.92
N LEU A 23 -15.76 -10.70 -15.73
CA LEU A 23 -15.19 -9.39 -15.43
C LEU A 23 -13.64 -9.42 -15.52
N SER A 24 -13.00 -10.50 -15.08
CA SER A 24 -11.54 -10.67 -15.25
C SER A 24 -11.13 -10.69 -16.72
N HIS A 25 -11.89 -11.36 -17.58
CA HIS A 25 -11.62 -11.38 -19.02
C HIS A 25 -11.84 -10.00 -19.66
N ALA A 26 -12.87 -9.27 -19.25
CA ALA A 26 -13.14 -7.93 -19.74
C ALA A 26 -12.05 -6.91 -19.37
N ILE A 27 -11.47 -7.04 -18.17
CA ILE A 27 -10.31 -6.25 -17.76
C ILE A 27 -9.11 -6.59 -18.64
N GLU A 28 -8.80 -7.88 -18.82
CA GLU A 28 -7.66 -8.32 -19.63
C GLU A 28 -7.81 -8.01 -21.13
N SER A 29 -9.03 -7.90 -21.65
CA SER A 29 -9.29 -7.45 -23.01
C SER A 29 -9.23 -5.93 -23.16
N ASN A 30 -8.95 -5.20 -22.07
CA ASN A 30 -8.79 -3.75 -22.04
C ASN A 30 -9.99 -2.96 -22.60
N ASN A 31 -11.19 -3.51 -22.40
CA ASN A 31 -12.46 -2.98 -22.92
C ASN A 31 -13.30 -2.39 -21.78
N LEU A 32 -13.22 -1.06 -21.61
CA LEU A 32 -13.90 -0.34 -20.54
C LEU A 32 -15.43 -0.48 -20.63
N GLU A 33 -15.97 -0.45 -21.84
CA GLU A 33 -17.41 -0.53 -22.08
C GLU A 33 -17.97 -1.89 -21.62
N VAL A 34 -17.25 -2.98 -21.89
CA VAL A 34 -17.63 -4.32 -21.41
C VAL A 34 -17.44 -4.44 -19.89
N VAL A 35 -16.38 -3.85 -19.33
CA VAL A 35 -16.19 -3.81 -17.87
C VAL A 35 -17.37 -3.09 -17.20
N GLN A 36 -17.74 -1.91 -17.68
CA GLN A 36 -18.88 -1.15 -17.18
C GLN A 36 -20.18 -1.95 -17.33
N MET A 37 -20.41 -2.54 -18.50
CA MET A 37 -21.58 -3.37 -18.75
C MET A 37 -21.74 -4.49 -17.72
N LEU A 38 -20.67 -5.26 -17.48
CA LEU A 38 -20.69 -6.39 -16.55
C LEU A 38 -20.88 -5.96 -15.10
N VAL A 39 -20.25 -4.85 -14.68
CA VAL A 39 -20.43 -4.30 -13.33
C VAL A 39 -21.87 -3.84 -13.11
N HIS A 40 -22.47 -3.11 -14.06
CA HIS A 40 -23.88 -2.69 -13.97
C HIS A 40 -24.86 -3.88 -14.03
N ALA A 41 -24.47 -4.99 -14.67
CA ALA A 41 -25.21 -6.25 -14.64
C ALA A 41 -25.05 -7.04 -13.31
N GLY A 42 -24.32 -6.49 -12.33
CA GLY A 42 -24.16 -7.07 -10.99
C GLY A 42 -22.96 -8.00 -10.83
N ALA A 43 -21.98 -7.98 -11.76
CA ALA A 43 -20.76 -8.75 -11.58
C ALA A 43 -20.06 -8.41 -10.25
N ARG A 44 -19.64 -9.46 -9.52
CA ARG A 44 -18.98 -9.29 -8.22
C ARG A 44 -17.58 -8.71 -8.40
N ILE A 45 -17.29 -7.64 -7.66
CA ILE A 45 -15.98 -6.95 -7.65
C ILE A 45 -15.20 -7.33 -6.38
N ASN A 46 -15.83 -7.20 -5.22
CA ASN A 46 -15.19 -7.35 -3.90
C ASN A 46 -14.97 -8.82 -3.50
N GLY A 47 -13.87 -9.10 -2.82
CA GLY A 47 -13.51 -10.42 -2.30
C GLY A 47 -13.25 -11.47 -3.39
N ILE A 48 -13.06 -11.03 -4.64
CA ILE A 48 -12.80 -11.92 -5.78
C ILE A 48 -11.30 -12.00 -6.03
N ARG A 49 -10.78 -13.23 -5.94
CA ARG A 49 -9.43 -13.56 -6.40
C ARG A 49 -9.50 -14.34 -7.71
N VAL A 50 -8.63 -13.99 -8.66
CA VAL A 50 -8.58 -14.59 -10.01
C VAL A 50 -7.15 -15.02 -10.33
N ARG A 51 -7.00 -16.03 -11.20
CA ARG A 51 -5.67 -16.49 -11.60
C ARG A 51 -4.87 -15.39 -12.28
N GLU A 52 -3.63 -15.24 -11.85
CA GLU A 52 -2.69 -14.20 -12.32
C GLU A 52 -2.43 -14.27 -13.84
N SER A 53 -2.31 -15.48 -14.37
CA SER A 53 -2.16 -15.77 -15.80
C SER A 53 -2.70 -17.18 -16.11
N ALA A 54 -2.88 -17.52 -17.38
CA ALA A 54 -3.34 -18.86 -17.78
C ALA A 54 -2.39 -19.99 -17.33
N ARG A 55 -1.09 -19.67 -17.14
CA ARG A 55 -0.05 -20.61 -16.72
C ARG A 55 0.21 -20.62 -15.21
N SER A 56 -0.28 -19.61 -14.48
CA SER A 56 -0.08 -19.50 -13.03
C SER A 56 -1.15 -20.27 -12.27
N GLN A 57 -0.76 -20.97 -11.20
CA GLN A 57 -1.69 -21.52 -10.23
C GLN A 57 -2.10 -20.51 -9.14
N HIS A 58 -1.42 -19.37 -9.10
CA HIS A 58 -1.63 -18.36 -8.07
C HIS A 58 -2.73 -17.39 -8.45
N THR A 59 -3.40 -16.87 -7.42
CA THR A 59 -4.48 -15.91 -7.56
C THR A 59 -4.11 -14.55 -6.99
N VAL A 60 -4.66 -13.51 -7.59
CA VAL A 60 -4.52 -12.11 -7.19
C VAL A 60 -5.90 -11.51 -6.97
N PRO A 61 -6.05 -10.47 -6.15
CA PRO A 61 -7.28 -9.68 -6.11
C PRO A 61 -7.66 -9.23 -7.52
N LEU A 62 -8.96 -9.25 -7.85
CA LEU A 62 -9.45 -8.89 -9.18
C LEU A 62 -8.94 -7.51 -9.61
N PHE A 63 -8.95 -6.54 -8.68
CA PHE A 63 -8.47 -5.19 -8.92
C PHE A 63 -7.00 -5.14 -9.40
N HIS A 64 -6.13 -6.03 -8.91
CA HIS A 64 -4.72 -6.09 -9.34
C HIS A 64 -4.56 -6.42 -10.84
N LYS A 65 -5.58 -7.00 -11.49
CA LYS A 65 -5.56 -7.20 -12.95
C LYS A 65 -5.59 -5.90 -13.74
N ALA A 66 -6.18 -4.85 -13.18
CA ALA A 66 -6.26 -3.54 -13.82
C ALA A 66 -4.97 -2.72 -13.67
N LEU A 67 -3.99 -3.21 -12.91
CA LEU A 67 -2.75 -2.49 -12.56
C LEU A 67 -1.55 -2.96 -13.38
N LYS A 68 -1.78 -3.37 -14.62
CA LYS A 68 -0.73 -3.82 -15.54
C LYS A 68 -0.44 -2.75 -16.58
N LYS A 69 0.78 -2.77 -17.14
CA LYS A 69 1.25 -1.84 -18.18
C LYS A 69 0.24 -1.60 -19.31
N ASP A 70 -0.35 -2.67 -19.82
CA ASP A 70 -1.17 -2.62 -21.05
C ASP A 70 -2.66 -2.36 -20.79
N ILE A 71 -3.06 -2.13 -19.53
CA ILE A 71 -4.45 -1.86 -19.16
C ILE A 71 -4.69 -0.36 -19.00
N LYS A 72 -5.78 0.13 -19.57
CA LYS A 72 -6.26 1.51 -19.47
C LYS A 72 -6.50 1.90 -18.01
N VAL A 73 -5.97 3.06 -17.61
CA VAL A 73 -6.13 3.58 -16.24
C VAL A 73 -7.61 3.80 -15.89
N GLU A 74 -8.45 4.11 -16.88
CA GLU A 74 -9.88 4.31 -16.73
C GLU A 74 -10.60 3.05 -16.22
N ILE A 75 -10.08 1.85 -16.56
CA ILE A 75 -10.61 0.58 -16.03
C ILE A 75 -10.30 0.47 -14.53
N ALA A 76 -9.08 0.81 -14.12
CA ALA A 76 -8.70 0.81 -12.71
C ALA A 76 -9.52 1.85 -11.91
N HIS A 77 -9.67 3.07 -12.45
CA HIS A 77 -10.52 4.12 -11.86
C HIS A 77 -11.96 3.66 -11.66
N PHE A 78 -12.56 3.10 -12.72
CA PHE A 78 -13.95 2.67 -12.66
C PHE A 78 -14.14 1.52 -11.67
N ILE A 79 -13.26 0.51 -11.66
CA ILE A 79 -13.37 -0.59 -10.69
C ILE A 79 -13.24 -0.07 -9.27
N HIS A 80 -12.23 0.78 -9.01
CA HIS A 80 -12.01 1.37 -7.70
C HIS A 80 -13.22 2.19 -7.22
N SER A 81 -13.88 2.94 -8.10
CA SER A 81 -15.07 3.73 -7.73
C SER A 81 -16.28 2.87 -7.34
N GLN A 82 -16.27 1.57 -7.67
CA GLN A 82 -17.36 0.63 -7.38
C GLN A 82 -16.99 -0.39 -6.30
N MET A 83 -15.74 -0.36 -5.84
CA MET A 83 -15.13 -1.34 -4.94
C MET A 83 -15.22 -0.86 -3.48
N ASP A 84 -15.28 -1.79 -2.52
CA ASP A 84 -15.12 -1.44 -1.10
C ASP A 84 -13.70 -0.90 -0.86
N PRO A 85 -13.52 0.27 -0.21
CA PRO A 85 -12.19 0.82 0.10
C PRO A 85 -11.23 -0.17 0.77
N ARG A 86 -11.74 -1.13 1.54
CA ARG A 86 -10.93 -2.16 2.23
C ARG A 86 -10.18 -3.07 1.26
N GLU A 87 -10.68 -3.25 0.04
CA GLU A 87 -10.04 -4.10 -0.98
C GLU A 87 -8.69 -3.53 -1.44
N MET A 88 -8.42 -2.22 -1.24
CA MET A 88 -7.12 -1.61 -1.53
C MET A 88 -5.99 -2.14 -0.66
N ALA A 89 -6.30 -2.68 0.52
CA ALA A 89 -5.34 -3.26 1.44
C ALA A 89 -5.00 -4.73 1.12
N GLU A 90 -5.73 -5.36 0.19
CA GLU A 90 -5.48 -6.75 -0.19
C GLU A 90 -4.10 -6.92 -0.83
N LYS A 91 -3.45 -8.04 -0.47
CA LYS A 91 -2.11 -8.36 -0.95
C LYS A 91 -2.14 -9.50 -1.98
N ASP A 92 -1.21 -9.46 -2.92
CA ASP A 92 -0.92 -10.62 -3.76
C ASP A 92 -0.02 -11.63 -3.02
N ARG A 93 0.30 -12.75 -3.68
CA ARG A 93 1.15 -13.80 -3.09
C ARG A 93 2.56 -13.36 -2.73
N HIS A 94 3.04 -12.26 -3.29
CA HIS A 94 4.36 -11.68 -3.02
C HIS A 94 4.27 -10.60 -1.93
N GLY A 95 3.11 -10.42 -1.31
CA GLY A 95 2.88 -9.36 -0.33
C GLY A 95 2.75 -7.97 -0.94
N ASN A 96 2.60 -7.86 -2.27
CA ASN A 96 2.40 -6.56 -2.91
C ASN A 96 0.98 -6.06 -2.68
N THR A 97 0.85 -4.82 -2.21
CA THR A 97 -0.38 -4.01 -2.30
C THR A 97 -0.61 -3.55 -3.74
N ALA A 98 -1.71 -2.84 -4.00
CA ALA A 98 -2.01 -2.26 -5.31
C ALA A 98 -0.85 -1.41 -5.88
N LEU A 99 -0.25 -0.53 -5.06
CA LEU A 99 0.87 0.32 -5.50
C LEU A 99 2.11 -0.50 -5.87
N LEU A 100 2.55 -1.40 -4.98
CA LEU A 100 3.68 -2.30 -5.26
C LEU A 100 3.43 -3.17 -6.49
N ARG A 101 2.20 -3.65 -6.68
CA ARG A 101 1.82 -4.43 -7.85
C ARG A 101 1.93 -3.62 -9.13
N ALA A 102 1.42 -2.40 -9.13
CA ALA A 102 1.50 -1.49 -10.27
C ALA A 102 2.96 -1.22 -10.66
N VAL A 103 3.84 -0.98 -9.68
CA VAL A 103 5.28 -0.86 -9.92
C VAL A 103 5.86 -2.16 -10.48
N ALA A 104 5.52 -3.30 -9.88
CA ALA A 104 6.03 -4.62 -10.26
C ALA A 104 5.71 -5.00 -11.72
N GLU A 105 4.47 -4.71 -12.14
CA GLU A 105 3.91 -5.02 -13.46
C GLU A 105 4.20 -3.95 -14.51
N GLY A 106 4.94 -2.89 -14.15
CA GLY A 106 5.31 -1.84 -15.10
C GLY A 106 4.14 -0.92 -15.50
N ALA A 107 3.17 -0.71 -14.61
CA ALA A 107 2.05 0.20 -14.84
C ALA A 107 2.53 1.62 -15.16
N THR A 108 1.70 2.36 -15.91
CA THR A 108 2.01 3.73 -16.34
C THR A 108 2.05 4.71 -15.16
N ASP A 109 2.75 5.82 -15.35
CA ASP A 109 2.90 6.88 -14.33
C ASP A 109 1.53 7.41 -13.89
N LYS A 110 0.57 7.50 -14.82
CA LYS A 110 -0.82 7.88 -14.51
C LYS A 110 -1.49 6.96 -13.49
N VAL A 111 -1.25 5.65 -13.58
CA VAL A 111 -1.77 4.68 -12.61
C VAL A 111 -1.07 4.87 -11.26
N ILE A 112 0.24 5.11 -11.27
CA ILE A 112 1.00 5.33 -10.05
C ILE A 112 0.56 6.63 -9.35
N ASP A 113 0.52 7.76 -10.07
CA ASP A 113 0.03 9.05 -9.59
C ASP A 113 -1.35 8.90 -8.95
N TRP A 114 -2.26 8.23 -9.65
CA TRP A 114 -3.60 8.00 -9.14
C TRP A 114 -3.60 7.16 -7.85
N LEU A 115 -2.85 6.05 -7.80
CA LEU A 115 -2.79 5.20 -6.61
C LEU A 115 -2.20 5.92 -5.40
N LEU A 116 -1.21 6.80 -5.63
CA LEU A 116 -0.62 7.64 -4.57
C LEU A 116 -1.67 8.58 -3.96
N VAL A 117 -2.53 9.17 -4.79
CA VAL A 117 -3.61 10.06 -4.35
C VAL A 117 -4.77 9.29 -3.71
N ALA A 118 -5.23 8.21 -4.34
CA ALA A 118 -6.42 7.46 -3.95
C ALA A 118 -6.33 6.90 -2.51
N ASP A 119 -5.13 6.51 -2.10
CA ASP A 119 -4.87 5.94 -0.77
C ASP A 119 -4.15 6.91 0.18
N HIS A 120 -4.10 8.21 -0.14
CA HIS A 120 -3.44 9.25 0.66
C HIS A 120 -1.97 8.90 1.01
N GLY A 121 -1.29 8.16 0.14
CA GLY A 121 0.06 7.67 0.39
C GLY A 121 0.20 6.64 1.52
N ASN A 122 -0.88 6.09 2.08
CA ASN A 122 -0.79 5.09 3.17
C ASN A 122 -0.03 3.83 2.74
N ASN A 123 -0.11 3.46 1.46
CA ASN A 123 0.63 2.32 0.91
C ASN A 123 2.11 2.57 0.56
N LEU A 124 2.63 3.81 0.72
CA LEU A 124 4.04 4.12 0.37
C LEU A 124 5.05 3.40 1.24
N THR A 125 4.65 3.09 2.46
CA THR A 125 5.50 2.47 3.48
C THR A 125 5.39 0.95 3.49
N HIS A 126 4.35 0.40 2.85
CA HIS A 126 4.13 -1.04 2.82
C HIS A 126 5.27 -1.75 2.09
N ARG A 127 5.69 -2.90 2.62
CA ARG A 127 6.78 -3.71 2.07
C ARG A 127 6.28 -5.07 1.62
N ASN A 128 6.74 -5.49 0.45
CA ASN A 128 6.45 -6.82 -0.06
C ASN A 128 7.31 -7.89 0.65
N GLN A 129 7.14 -9.16 0.29
CA GLN A 129 7.89 -10.28 0.89
C GLN A 129 9.39 -10.23 0.61
N SER A 130 9.84 -9.48 -0.40
CA SER A 130 11.26 -9.20 -0.63
C SER A 130 11.78 -8.07 0.26
N GLY A 131 10.93 -7.53 1.15
CA GLY A 131 11.25 -6.42 2.02
C GLY A 131 11.36 -5.09 1.30
N MET A 132 10.87 -4.94 0.07
CA MET A 132 10.95 -3.69 -0.70
C MET A 132 9.64 -2.89 -0.61
N ASN A 133 9.74 -1.58 -0.45
CA ASN A 133 8.62 -0.66 -0.67
C ASN A 133 8.46 -0.28 -2.15
N ALA A 134 7.44 0.52 -2.48
CA ALA A 134 7.15 0.90 -3.87
C ALA A 134 8.32 1.63 -4.56
N ARG A 135 8.99 2.53 -3.84
CA ARG A 135 10.12 3.31 -4.36
C ARG A 135 11.36 2.44 -4.60
N GLU A 136 11.74 1.61 -3.62
CA GLU A 136 12.87 0.68 -3.74
C GLU A 136 12.63 -0.36 -4.83
N LEU A 137 11.39 -0.84 -4.95
CA LEU A 137 11.00 -1.73 -6.04
C LEU A 137 11.15 -1.03 -7.40
N ALA A 138 10.81 0.25 -7.50
CA ALA A 138 11.04 1.02 -8.72
C ALA A 138 12.54 1.17 -9.03
N VAL A 139 13.39 1.46 -8.04
CA VAL A 139 14.86 1.48 -8.17
C VAL A 139 15.38 0.14 -8.67
N SER A 140 15.01 -0.97 -8.03
CA SER A 140 15.47 -2.32 -8.42
C SER A 140 15.02 -2.72 -9.84
N LYS A 141 13.96 -2.10 -10.35
CA LYS A 141 13.44 -2.29 -11.71
C LYS A 141 13.98 -1.27 -12.72
N GLY A 142 14.84 -0.34 -12.31
CA GLY A 142 15.38 0.72 -13.17
C GLY A 142 14.33 1.74 -13.62
N ARG A 143 13.25 1.89 -12.86
CA ARG A 143 12.12 2.79 -13.16
C ARG A 143 12.33 4.15 -12.49
N SER A 144 13.30 4.92 -12.98
CA SER A 144 13.63 6.25 -12.46
C SER A 144 12.46 7.24 -12.58
N ASP A 145 11.63 7.09 -13.61
CA ASP A 145 10.34 7.78 -13.81
C ASP A 145 9.45 7.69 -12.55
N ILE A 146 9.23 6.47 -12.08
CA ILE A 146 8.37 6.21 -10.91
C ILE A 146 9.01 6.65 -9.61
N VAL A 147 10.34 6.53 -9.50
CA VAL A 147 11.07 7.06 -8.34
C VAL A 147 10.84 8.57 -8.23
N GLN A 148 11.00 9.31 -9.33
CA GLN A 148 10.74 10.75 -9.36
C GLN A 148 9.28 11.10 -9.03
N THR A 149 8.31 10.35 -9.55
CA THR A 149 6.89 10.52 -9.23
C THR A 149 6.61 10.36 -7.74
N ILE A 150 7.12 9.28 -7.12
CA ILE A 150 6.94 9.03 -5.69
C ILE A 150 7.61 10.14 -4.87
N ASP A 151 8.83 10.52 -5.24
CA ASP A 151 9.60 11.56 -4.54
C ASP A 151 8.84 12.88 -4.57
N LYS A 152 8.41 13.31 -5.76
CA LYS A 152 7.59 14.52 -5.94
C LYS A 152 6.31 14.48 -5.11
N PHE A 153 5.62 13.35 -5.07
CA PHE A 153 4.42 13.20 -4.24
C PHE A 153 4.72 13.39 -2.76
N VAL A 154 5.79 12.76 -2.24
CA VAL A 154 6.22 12.92 -0.84
C VAL A 154 6.53 14.39 -0.52
N LEU A 155 7.24 15.09 -1.42
CA LEU A 155 7.54 16.50 -1.26
C LEU A 155 6.28 17.39 -1.29
N GLN A 156 5.21 17.01 -2.00
CA GLN A 156 3.95 17.74 -2.03
C GLN A 156 3.09 17.57 -0.77
N GLN A 157 3.31 16.50 0.02
CA GLN A 157 2.55 16.28 1.26
C GLN A 157 3.18 16.97 2.49
N ARG A 158 4.25 17.74 2.30
CA ARG A 158 4.83 18.62 3.33
C ARG A 158 3.74 19.50 3.97
N GLY A 159 3.81 19.70 5.28
CA GLY A 159 2.89 20.55 6.03
C GLY A 159 1.54 19.93 6.39
N LYS A 160 1.37 18.62 6.17
CA LYS A 160 0.10 17.90 6.41
C LYS A 160 0.24 16.77 7.44
N PHE A 161 1.22 16.85 8.34
CA PHE A 161 1.58 15.77 9.28
C PHE A 161 1.97 14.45 8.59
N PHE A 162 2.19 14.48 7.27
CA PHE A 162 2.51 13.30 6.47
C PHE A 162 3.87 12.71 6.88
N LEU A 163 4.83 13.58 7.18
CA LEU A 163 6.14 13.21 7.72
C LEU A 163 6.08 12.76 9.18
N VAL A 164 4.94 12.64 9.85
CA VAL A 164 4.86 11.90 11.13
C VAL A 164 4.53 10.43 10.87
N LYS A 165 3.79 10.16 9.79
CA LYS A 165 3.37 8.81 9.38
C LYS A 165 4.47 8.09 8.61
N LEU A 166 5.29 8.81 7.85
CA LEU A 166 6.39 8.28 7.05
C LEU A 166 7.61 7.78 7.87
N PRO A 167 8.12 8.49 8.90
CA PRO A 167 9.40 8.19 9.58
C PRO A 167 9.42 6.91 10.38
N VAL A 168 8.25 6.45 10.79
CA VAL A 168 8.12 5.23 11.59
C VAL A 168 8.25 3.97 10.74
N HIS A 169 8.11 4.11 9.42
CA HIS A 169 8.08 3.02 8.46
C HIS A 169 9.22 3.06 7.43
N PHE A 170 10.19 3.96 7.59
CA PHE A 170 11.37 4.03 6.73
C PHE A 170 12.62 3.58 7.49
N TYR A 171 13.45 2.78 6.80
CA TYR A 171 14.62 2.07 7.36
C TYR A 171 15.87 2.84 6.94
N GLY A 172 16.28 3.79 7.77
CA GLY A 172 17.46 4.63 7.55
C GLY A 172 17.23 5.97 6.81
N LEU A 173 17.96 6.99 7.27
CA LEU A 173 18.00 8.37 6.75
C LEU A 173 18.31 8.46 5.25
N ASP A 174 19.07 7.53 4.70
CA ASP A 174 19.50 7.53 3.29
C ASP A 174 18.31 7.54 2.32
N ASN A 175 17.19 6.96 2.75
CA ASN A 175 15.98 6.89 1.95
C ASN A 175 15.11 8.17 2.02
N LEU A 176 15.44 9.13 2.90
CA LEU A 176 14.79 10.45 2.97
C LEU A 176 15.51 11.52 2.14
N GLN A 177 16.55 11.16 1.39
CA GLN A 177 17.31 12.08 0.52
C GLN A 177 16.58 12.40 -0.79
N PHE A 178 15.27 12.68 -0.73
CA PHE A 178 14.53 13.16 -1.90
C PHE A 178 15.01 14.55 -2.26
N THR A 179 15.28 14.84 -3.51
CA THR A 179 15.63 16.19 -3.96
C THR A 179 14.45 16.84 -4.67
N ASP A 180 14.14 18.07 -4.30
CA ASP A 180 13.19 18.91 -5.01
C ASP A 180 13.86 19.39 -6.30
N GLU A 181 13.46 18.86 -7.45
CA GLU A 181 14.08 19.21 -8.73
C GLU A 181 13.94 20.71 -9.09
N GLN A 182 12.93 21.41 -8.55
CA GLN A 182 12.73 22.83 -8.84
C GLN A 182 13.66 23.72 -8.01
N ILE A 183 13.97 23.30 -6.79
CA ILE A 183 14.72 24.10 -5.82
C ILE A 183 16.17 23.59 -5.66
N GLY A 184 16.45 22.37 -6.11
CA GLY A 184 17.74 21.70 -5.95
C GLY A 184 18.05 21.27 -4.51
N LYS A 185 17.04 21.27 -3.62
CA LYS A 185 17.20 21.03 -2.18
C LYS A 185 16.63 19.69 -1.76
N THR A 186 17.27 19.04 -0.80
CA THR A 186 16.79 17.77 -0.23
C THR A 186 15.50 17.96 0.59
N LEU A 187 14.73 16.89 0.85
CA LEU A 187 13.60 16.93 1.79
C LEU A 187 14.03 17.48 3.15
N PHE A 188 15.24 17.12 3.60
CA PHE A 188 15.82 17.62 4.82
C PHE A 188 15.97 19.14 4.80
N GLU A 189 16.63 19.68 3.80
CA GLU A 189 16.85 21.13 3.63
C GLU A 189 15.53 21.90 3.51
N VAL A 190 14.59 21.40 2.71
CA VAL A 190 13.31 22.09 2.52
C VAL A 190 12.44 22.06 3.78
N VAL A 191 12.46 20.97 4.54
CA VAL A 191 11.71 20.90 5.80
C VAL A 191 12.38 21.76 6.87
N GLU A 192 13.71 21.78 6.97
CA GLU A 192 14.47 22.67 7.87
C GLU A 192 14.21 24.16 7.58
N GLU A 193 14.06 24.52 6.32
CA GLU A 193 13.72 25.89 5.90
C GLU A 193 12.21 26.20 5.98
N GLY A 194 11.36 25.18 6.03
CA GLY A 194 9.90 25.30 6.05
C GLY A 194 9.35 26.02 7.29
N LYS A 195 8.04 26.27 7.35
CA LYS A 195 7.40 26.86 8.55
C LYS A 195 6.72 25.82 9.44
N ASP A 196 6.59 24.58 8.98
CA ASP A 196 5.94 23.51 9.73
C ASP A 196 6.85 23.01 10.85
N LYS A 197 6.39 23.19 12.10
CA LYS A 197 7.15 22.81 13.29
C LYS A 197 7.14 21.31 13.54
N ASP A 198 6.08 20.60 13.15
CA ASP A 198 5.91 19.18 13.42
C ASP A 198 6.69 18.32 12.43
N ASP A 199 6.75 18.73 11.17
CA ASP A 199 7.58 18.10 10.15
C ASP A 199 9.08 18.28 10.47
N LYS A 200 9.50 19.49 10.89
CA LYS A 200 10.88 19.74 11.37
C LYS A 200 11.24 18.89 12.57
N LYS A 201 10.32 18.82 13.54
CA LYS A 201 10.53 18.03 14.75
C LYS A 201 10.64 16.54 14.39
N SER A 202 9.81 16.04 13.49
CA SER A 202 9.84 14.65 13.02
C SER A 202 11.16 14.29 12.34
N LEU A 203 11.71 15.17 11.48
CA LEU A 203 13.00 14.93 10.84
C LEU A 203 14.17 15.01 11.82
N ARG A 204 14.21 16.01 12.71
CA ARG A 204 15.30 16.15 13.69
C ARG A 204 15.35 15.00 14.69
N LEU A 205 14.18 14.46 15.04
CA LEU A 205 14.06 13.34 15.98
C LEU A 205 14.02 11.99 15.27
N TYR A 206 14.26 11.92 13.95
CA TYR A 206 14.11 10.70 13.16
C TYR A 206 14.86 9.51 13.77
N ASN A 207 16.17 9.67 14.02
CA ASN A 207 17.00 8.61 14.60
C ASN A 207 16.48 8.19 15.98
N GLU A 208 16.04 9.14 16.80
CA GLU A 208 15.49 8.84 18.12
C GLU A 208 14.15 8.09 18.02
N ILE A 209 13.30 8.45 17.05
CA ILE A 209 12.03 7.76 16.77
C ILE A 209 12.31 6.32 16.30
N GLU A 210 13.27 6.13 15.39
CA GLU A 210 13.68 4.81 14.90
C GLU A 210 14.24 3.93 16.04
N GLU A 211 15.14 4.48 16.86
CA GLU A 211 15.69 3.80 18.04
C GLU A 211 14.59 3.41 19.04
N ARG A 212 13.63 4.28 19.30
CA ARG A 212 12.47 3.97 20.17
C ARG A 212 11.64 2.82 19.60
N GLY A 213 11.43 2.78 18.29
CA GLY A 213 10.75 1.66 17.63
C GLY A 213 11.49 0.33 17.79
N ILE A 214 12.81 0.34 17.57
CA ILE A 214 13.68 -0.83 17.76
C ILE A 214 13.63 -1.31 19.22
N GLN A 215 13.74 -0.40 20.18
CA GLN A 215 13.65 -0.72 21.61
C GLN A 215 12.28 -1.28 21.99
N LEU A 216 11.19 -0.73 21.45
CA LEU A 216 9.84 -1.25 21.67
C LEU A 216 9.69 -2.68 21.15
N PHE A 217 10.19 -2.98 19.95
CA PHE A 217 10.11 -4.33 19.38
C PHE A 217 10.89 -5.35 20.20
N LYS A 218 12.08 -4.97 20.66
CA LYS A 218 12.91 -5.80 21.53
C LYS A 218 12.19 -6.08 22.86
N ALA A 219 11.70 -5.04 23.52
CA ALA A 219 10.94 -5.16 24.77
C ALA A 219 9.70 -6.05 24.62
N ALA A 220 8.97 -5.91 23.51
CA ALA A 220 7.79 -6.72 23.21
C ALA A 220 8.12 -8.20 22.97
N ALA A 221 9.29 -8.52 22.40
CA ALA A 221 9.76 -9.89 22.21
C ALA A 221 10.26 -10.51 23.53
N GLU A 222 10.93 -9.72 24.36
CA GLU A 222 11.57 -10.17 25.61
C GLU A 222 10.63 -10.24 26.81
N GLY A 223 9.43 -9.66 26.74
CA GLY A 223 8.48 -9.67 27.86
C GLY A 223 8.60 -8.45 28.79
N ASP A 224 9.32 -7.39 28.40
CA ASP A 224 9.47 -6.18 29.22
C ASP A 224 8.25 -5.24 29.11
N MET A 225 7.25 -5.52 29.95
CA MET A 225 6.03 -4.71 30.04
C MET A 225 6.29 -3.24 30.37
N LYS A 226 7.29 -2.91 31.20
CA LYS A 226 7.55 -1.52 31.63
C LYS A 226 8.03 -0.69 30.44
N THR A 227 8.98 -1.22 29.69
CA THR A 227 9.49 -0.54 28.49
C THR A 227 8.42 -0.46 27.41
N VAL A 228 7.61 -1.51 27.22
CA VAL A 228 6.46 -1.46 26.32
C VAL A 228 5.50 -0.35 26.71
N GLN A 229 5.06 -0.28 27.97
CA GLN A 229 4.15 0.78 28.44
C GLN A 229 4.72 2.19 28.23
N LYS A 230 6.04 2.35 28.42
CA LYS A 230 6.74 3.64 28.22
C LYS A 230 6.83 4.04 26.74
N LEU A 231 7.10 3.10 25.85
CA LEU A 231 7.40 3.36 24.44
C LEU A 231 6.20 3.18 23.50
N ASN A 232 5.05 2.72 24.00
CA ASN A 232 3.81 2.49 23.24
C ASN A 232 3.09 3.77 22.79
N ALA A 233 3.83 4.82 22.42
CA ALA A 233 3.30 6.11 21.99
C ALA A 233 2.93 6.14 20.50
N ALA A 234 3.61 5.36 19.66
CA ALA A 234 3.45 5.38 18.21
C ALA A 234 3.35 3.97 17.60
N ASN A 235 2.74 3.88 16.42
CA ASN A 235 2.58 2.62 15.66
C ASN A 235 3.86 2.28 14.89
N PHE A 236 4.85 1.76 15.61
CA PHE A 236 6.08 1.28 14.99
C PHE A 236 5.84 0.00 14.18
N GLN A 237 6.39 -0.06 12.96
CA GLN A 237 6.46 -1.26 12.13
C GLN A 237 7.90 -1.53 11.66
N ASP A 238 8.32 -2.80 11.64
CA ASP A 238 9.60 -3.22 11.06
C ASP A 238 9.50 -3.50 9.55
N LYS A 239 10.64 -3.83 8.91
CA LYS A 239 10.75 -3.94 7.44
C LYS A 239 9.82 -4.98 6.79
N ASN A 240 9.19 -5.82 7.61
CA ASN A 240 8.23 -6.82 7.16
C ASN A 240 6.79 -6.42 7.53
N GLY A 241 6.57 -5.20 8.02
CA GLY A 241 5.30 -4.72 8.54
C GLY A 241 5.00 -5.17 9.97
N TYR A 242 5.94 -5.84 10.65
CA TYR A 242 5.66 -6.39 11.98
C TYR A 242 5.67 -5.30 13.04
N THR A 243 4.62 -5.31 13.86
CA THR A 243 4.45 -4.37 14.97
C THR A 243 4.98 -4.98 16.26
N ALA A 244 5.00 -4.18 17.33
CA ALA A 244 5.24 -4.68 18.69
C ALA A 244 4.25 -5.80 19.08
N LEU A 245 2.99 -5.72 18.63
CA LEU A 245 1.99 -6.76 18.86
C LEU A 245 2.37 -8.06 18.14
N THR A 246 2.80 -7.96 16.88
CA THR A 246 3.27 -9.13 16.12
C THR A 246 4.44 -9.82 16.82
N ARG A 247 5.41 -9.05 17.33
CA ARG A 247 6.55 -9.58 18.09
C ARG A 247 6.10 -10.26 19.38
N ALA A 248 5.23 -9.62 20.16
CA ALA A 248 4.69 -10.22 21.38
C ALA A 248 3.99 -11.55 21.12
N ILE A 249 3.21 -11.68 20.03
CA ILE A 249 2.54 -12.92 19.66
C ILE A 249 3.55 -14.00 19.25
N VAL A 250 4.49 -13.67 18.36
CA VAL A 250 5.49 -14.62 17.83
C VAL A 250 6.38 -15.17 18.94
N PHE A 251 6.73 -14.34 19.92
CA PHE A 251 7.56 -14.74 21.06
C PHE A 251 6.76 -15.15 22.30
N HIS A 252 5.46 -15.44 22.15
CA HIS A 252 4.59 -15.97 23.20
C HIS A 252 4.42 -15.09 24.45
N GLN A 253 4.55 -13.77 24.31
CA GLN A 253 4.38 -12.78 25.38
C GLN A 253 2.91 -12.37 25.55
N LEU A 254 2.12 -13.26 26.16
CA LEU A 254 0.65 -13.13 26.25
C LEU A 254 0.20 -11.83 26.95
N ASP A 255 0.85 -11.42 28.03
CA ASP A 255 0.43 -10.25 28.80
C ASP A 255 0.68 -8.95 28.02
N ILE A 256 1.80 -8.87 27.31
CA ILE A 256 2.11 -7.77 26.40
C ILE A 256 1.09 -7.74 25.25
N ALA A 257 0.80 -8.88 24.63
CA ALA A 257 -0.17 -8.96 23.54
C ALA A 257 -1.56 -8.47 23.98
N LYS A 258 -2.02 -8.87 25.18
CA LYS A 258 -3.27 -8.38 25.78
C LYS A 258 -3.24 -6.88 25.99
N TYR A 259 -2.18 -6.37 26.61
CA TYR A 259 -2.02 -4.94 26.87
C TYR A 259 -2.06 -4.13 25.56
N LEU A 260 -1.31 -4.55 24.54
CA LEU A 260 -1.29 -3.90 23.23
C LEU A 260 -2.65 -3.98 22.52
N CYS A 261 -3.36 -5.10 22.63
CA CYS A 261 -4.72 -5.23 22.06
C CYS A 261 -5.76 -4.30 22.71
N ILE A 262 -5.58 -3.94 23.98
CA ILE A 262 -6.48 -3.04 24.71
C ILE A 262 -6.08 -1.58 24.46
N SER A 263 -4.78 -1.27 24.59
CA SER A 263 -4.26 0.09 24.47
C SER A 263 -4.18 0.59 23.02
N ARG A 264 -4.06 -0.33 22.04
CA ARG A 264 -3.92 -0.03 20.60
C ARG A 264 -4.83 -0.93 19.75
N PRO A 265 -6.15 -0.66 19.70
CA PRO A 265 -7.09 -1.47 18.92
C PRO A 265 -6.77 -1.48 17.41
N ASP A 266 -6.14 -0.41 16.92
CA ASP A 266 -5.69 -0.21 15.55
C ASP A 266 -4.63 -1.23 15.11
N LEU A 267 -3.78 -1.71 16.03
CA LEU A 267 -2.79 -2.75 15.73
C LEU A 267 -3.43 -4.09 15.34
N LYS A 268 -4.71 -4.33 15.67
CA LYS A 268 -5.45 -5.54 15.28
C LYS A 268 -5.85 -5.57 13.81
N LEU A 269 -5.93 -4.39 13.18
CA LEU A 269 -6.36 -4.22 11.80
C LEU A 269 -5.18 -4.18 10.83
N MET A 270 -3.96 -4.19 11.36
CA MET A 270 -2.75 -4.15 10.56
C MET A 270 -2.40 -5.58 10.10
N PRO A 271 -2.17 -5.77 8.79
CA PRO A 271 -2.00 -7.09 8.18
C PRO A 271 -0.65 -7.75 8.45
#